data_AF-A0A6L9L138-F1
#
_entry.id   AF-A0A6L9L138-F1
#
_cell.length_a   1.000
_cell.length_b   1.000
_cell.length_c   1.000
_cell.angle_alpha   90.00
_cell.angle_beta   90.00
_cell.angle_gamma   90.00
#
_symmetry.space_group_name_H-M   'P 1'
#
loop_
_entity.id
_entity.type
_entity.pdbx_description
1 polymer ?
#
loop_
_entity_poly.entity_id
_entity_poly.type
_entity_poly.pdbx_seq_one_letter_code
_entity_poly.pdbx_strand_id
1 'polypeptide(L)'
;MIVGYNAVSSIAQDFWKYWNDRYGFNFELWEHDYIASKLKKSPTRLRLDRLRTALNQPILETNLFAHPSPSQRALEGESKSTDVLDFLLDATKPSVIIAHGRHASEYIARRLLLGPSLPVNLRKALSNGRVIGIKGVPHLSRGWSYLKIDELACEINKFSISLREK
;
A
#
# COMPACT_ATOMS: atom_id res chain seq x y z
N MET A 1 -2.38 2.68 5.77
CA MET A 1 -2.07 2.76 4.33
C MET A 1 -0.98 1.75 4.01
N ILE A 2 -1.15 1.02 2.91
CA ILE A 2 -0.13 0.11 2.37
C ILE A 2 0.28 0.66 1.01
N VAL A 3 1.59 0.89 0.81
CA VAL A 3 2.13 1.47 -0.42
C VAL A 3 3.22 0.58 -0.99
N GLY A 4 3.20 0.36 -2.29
CA GLY A 4 4.27 -0.36 -2.97
C GLY A 4 4.27 -0.18 -4.47
N TYR A 5 5.10 -0.95 -5.16
CA TYR A 5 5.07 -1.04 -6.61
C TYR A 5 4.42 -2.37 -7.01
N ASN A 6 3.22 -2.31 -7.58
CA ASN A 6 2.58 -3.46 -8.22
C ASN A 6 2.63 -3.29 -9.73
N ALA A 7 3.43 -4.11 -10.40
CA ALA A 7 3.42 -4.19 -11.85
C ALA A 7 2.04 -4.66 -12.33
N VAL A 8 1.37 -3.85 -13.15
CA VAL A 8 0.10 -4.23 -13.79
C VAL A 8 0.40 -4.65 -15.22
N SER A 9 0.13 -5.92 -15.54
CA SER A 9 0.04 -6.40 -16.91
C SER A 9 -1.35 -6.03 -17.44
N SER A 10 -1.39 -4.94 -18.21
CA SER A 10 -2.40 -4.64 -19.25
C SER A 10 -3.87 -4.87 -18.88
N ILE A 11 -4.31 -4.52 -17.67
CA ILE A 11 -5.75 -4.37 -17.44
C ILE A 11 -6.11 -2.95 -17.88
N ALA A 12 -6.39 -2.84 -19.18
CA ALA A 12 -7.15 -1.72 -19.74
C ALA A 12 -8.62 -1.94 -19.36
N GLN A 13 -8.96 -1.67 -18.11
CA GLN A 13 -10.36 -1.53 -17.71
C GLN A 13 -10.56 -0.12 -17.23
N ASP A 14 -11.66 0.48 -17.66
CA ASP A 14 -12.05 1.83 -17.27
C ASP A 14 -12.27 1.86 -15.75
N PHE A 15 -11.38 2.57 -15.03
CA PHE A 15 -11.46 2.74 -13.58
C PHE A 15 -12.84 3.24 -13.14
N TRP A 16 -13.46 4.10 -13.95
CA TRP A 16 -14.73 4.75 -13.64
C TRP A 16 -15.90 3.76 -13.56
N LYS A 17 -15.78 2.58 -14.19
CA LYS A 17 -16.73 1.47 -14.01
C LYS A 17 -16.86 1.06 -12.53
N TYR A 18 -15.79 1.19 -11.76
CA TYR A 18 -15.74 0.79 -10.36
C TYR A 18 -16.01 1.95 -9.40
N TRP A 19 -16.22 3.17 -9.89
CA TRP A 19 -16.41 4.35 -9.07
C TRP A 19 -17.88 4.77 -9.03
N ASN A 20 -18.36 5.12 -7.84
CA ASN A 20 -19.66 5.73 -7.64
C ASN A 20 -19.53 6.93 -6.70
N ASP A 21 -20.02 8.11 -7.10
CA ASP A 21 -19.85 9.33 -6.29
C ASP A 21 -20.54 9.28 -4.92
N ARG A 22 -21.51 8.37 -4.71
CA ARG A 22 -22.21 8.20 -3.44
C ARG A 22 -21.52 7.24 -2.48
N TYR A 23 -20.85 6.20 -2.99
CA TYR A 23 -20.29 5.12 -2.16
C TYR A 23 -18.78 4.91 -2.35
N GLY A 24 -18.15 5.64 -3.28
CA GLY A 24 -16.74 5.54 -3.63
C GLY A 24 -16.41 4.35 -4.54
N PHE A 25 -15.20 3.83 -4.38
CA PHE A 25 -14.70 2.71 -5.17
C PHE A 25 -15.31 1.37 -4.72
N ASN A 26 -15.98 0.68 -5.63
CA ASN A 26 -16.52 -0.66 -5.42
C ASN A 26 -15.41 -1.71 -5.57
N PHE A 27 -14.72 -1.98 -4.46
CA PHE A 27 -13.63 -2.95 -4.43
C PHE A 27 -14.10 -4.37 -4.76
N GLU A 28 -15.29 -4.78 -4.33
CA GLU A 28 -15.80 -6.13 -4.56
C GLU A 28 -16.02 -6.41 -6.06
N LEU A 29 -16.61 -5.44 -6.77
CA LEU A 29 -16.79 -5.52 -8.22
C LEU A 29 -15.45 -5.53 -8.96
N TRP A 30 -14.51 -4.67 -8.55
CA TRP A 30 -13.17 -4.67 -9.12
C TRP A 30 -12.43 -5.99 -8.87
N GLU A 31 -12.50 -6.54 -7.66
CA GLU A 31 -11.84 -7.80 -7.30
C GLU A 31 -12.42 -8.97 -8.09
N HIS A 32 -13.75 -9.01 -8.24
CA HIS A 32 -14.44 -9.99 -9.07
C HIS A 32 -13.93 -9.97 -10.52
N ASP A 33 -13.91 -8.78 -11.15
CA ASP A 33 -13.49 -8.63 -12.54
C ASP A 33 -11.98 -8.87 -12.71
N TYR A 34 -11.16 -8.49 -11.72
CA TYR A 34 -9.74 -8.78 -11.69
C TYR A 34 -9.47 -10.30 -11.63
N ILE A 35 -10.18 -11.02 -10.77
CA ILE A 35 -10.08 -12.49 -10.67
C ILE A 35 -10.53 -13.14 -11.99
N ALA A 36 -11.65 -12.70 -12.56
CA ALA A 36 -12.14 -13.23 -13.83
C ALA A 36 -11.15 -12.99 -14.98
N SER A 37 -10.43 -11.86 -14.98
CA SER A 37 -9.44 -11.53 -16.01
C SER A 37 -8.09 -12.25 -15.86
N LYS A 38 -7.79 -12.87 -14.71
CA LYS A 38 -6.51 -13.53 -14.43
C LYS A 38 -6.74 -15.00 -14.13
N LEU A 39 -6.08 -15.88 -14.89
CA LEU A 39 -6.02 -17.33 -14.59
C LEU A 39 -5.54 -17.63 -13.15
N LYS A 40 -4.73 -16.74 -12.54
CA LYS A 40 -4.28 -16.86 -11.15
C LYS A 40 -3.90 -15.51 -10.54
N LYS A 41 -4.29 -15.26 -9.28
CA LYS A 41 -3.80 -14.11 -8.50
C LYS A 41 -2.27 -14.15 -8.36
N SER A 42 -1.61 -13.00 -8.46
CA SER A 42 -0.17 -12.91 -8.27
C SER A 42 0.21 -13.25 -6.82
N PRO A 43 1.44 -13.76 -6.56
CA PRO A 43 1.90 -14.00 -5.20
C PRO A 43 1.78 -12.76 -4.30
N THR A 44 1.95 -11.56 -4.87
CA THR A 44 1.81 -10.30 -4.14
C THR A 44 0.36 -10.01 -3.77
N ARG A 45 -0.57 -10.17 -4.71
CA ARG A 45 -2.00 -9.98 -4.47
C ARG A 45 -2.51 -10.92 -3.37
N LEU A 46 -2.13 -12.21 -3.41
CA LEU A 46 -2.51 -13.18 -2.37
C LEU A 46 -2.07 -12.77 -0.95
N ARG A 47 -0.91 -12.13 -0.82
CA ARG A 47 -0.37 -11.69 0.48
C ARG A 47 -0.99 -10.38 0.94
N LEU A 48 -1.23 -9.46 0.01
CA LEU A 48 -1.98 -8.23 0.28
C LEU A 48 -3.41 -8.55 0.72
N ASP A 49 -4.09 -9.47 0.04
CA ASP A 49 -5.45 -9.89 0.39
C ASP A 49 -5.48 -10.49 1.80
N ARG A 50 -4.53 -11.39 2.12
CA ARG A 50 -4.42 -11.97 3.47
C ARG A 50 -4.14 -10.90 4.52
N LEU A 51 -3.21 -9.99 4.26
CA LEU A 51 -2.90 -8.88 5.16
C LEU A 51 -4.13 -8.00 5.37
N ARG A 52 -4.88 -7.68 4.30
CA ARG A 52 -6.11 -6.91 4.35
C ARG A 52 -7.16 -7.56 5.25
N THR A 53 -7.38 -8.86 5.10
CA THR A 53 -8.34 -9.61 5.92
C THR A 53 -7.92 -9.69 7.40
N ALA A 54 -6.62 -9.73 7.69
CA ALA A 54 -6.11 -9.85 9.06
C ALA A 54 -6.00 -8.51 9.83
N LEU A 55 -6.18 -7.38 9.15
CA LEU A 55 -6.05 -6.04 9.73
C LEU A 55 -7.43 -5.53 10.19
N ASN A 56 -7.50 -4.99 11.41
CA ASN A 56 -8.76 -4.57 12.05
C ASN A 56 -9.04 -3.06 11.90
N GLN A 57 -8.48 -2.43 10.88
CA GLN A 57 -8.67 -1.00 10.61
C GLN A 57 -8.96 -0.77 9.13
N PRO A 58 -9.54 0.39 8.75
CA PRO A 58 -9.65 0.78 7.34
C PRO A 58 -8.28 0.82 6.65
N ILE A 59 -8.22 0.30 5.42
CA ILE A 59 -6.98 0.17 4.66
C ILE A 59 -7.17 0.85 3.31
N LEU A 60 -6.26 1.78 3.03
CA LEU A 60 -5.98 2.23 1.68
C LEU A 60 -4.74 1.49 1.17
N GLU A 61 -4.92 0.66 0.15
CA GLU A 61 -3.83 0.09 -0.66
C GLU A 61 -3.62 0.99 -1.88
N THR A 62 -2.37 1.40 -2.14
CA THR A 62 -2.06 2.23 -3.30
C THR A 62 -0.68 1.93 -3.87
N ASN A 63 -0.45 2.37 -5.10
CA ASN A 63 0.84 2.27 -5.76
C ASN A 63 1.67 3.53 -5.54
N LEU A 64 3.00 3.38 -5.62
CA LEU A 64 3.92 4.50 -5.60
C LEU A 64 3.69 5.44 -6.79
N PHE A 65 3.44 4.87 -7.97
CA PHE A 65 3.22 5.62 -9.20
C PHE A 65 1.78 5.43 -9.68
N ALA A 66 1.20 6.48 -10.25
CA ALA A 66 -0.18 6.44 -10.74
C ALA A 66 -0.34 5.56 -11.99
N HIS A 67 0.71 5.45 -12.81
CA HIS A 67 0.62 4.77 -14.09
C HIS A 67 0.90 3.27 -13.99
N PRO A 68 0.06 2.42 -14.61
CA PRO A 68 0.33 0.99 -14.71
C PRO A 68 1.56 0.77 -15.58
N SER A 69 2.48 -0.07 -15.12
CA SER A 69 3.62 -0.48 -15.92
C SER A 69 4.00 -1.94 -15.65
N PRO A 70 4.41 -2.69 -16.69
CA PRO A 70 4.88 -4.06 -16.53
C PRO A 70 6.18 -4.14 -15.72
N SER A 71 6.97 -3.06 -15.68
CA SER A 71 8.18 -3.01 -14.87
C SER A 71 8.56 -1.57 -14.52
N GLN A 72 9.19 -1.37 -13.38
CA GLN A 72 9.58 -0.03 -12.94
C GLN A 72 10.59 0.63 -13.91
N ARG A 73 11.37 -0.17 -14.63
CA ARG A 73 12.31 0.32 -15.66
C ARG A 73 11.58 0.87 -16.89
N ALA A 74 10.36 0.41 -17.14
CA ALA A 74 9.53 0.88 -18.25
C ALA A 74 8.72 2.15 -17.89
N LEU A 75 8.83 2.65 -16.66
CA LEU A 75 8.29 3.97 -16.31
C LEU A 75 9.32 5.04 -16.72
N GLU A 76 8.88 6.00 -17.54
CA GLU A 76 9.69 7.14 -17.99
C GLU A 76 8.90 8.44 -17.80
N GLY A 77 9.62 9.55 -17.59
CA GLY A 77 9.04 10.90 -17.45
C GLY A 77 7.93 11.00 -16.40
N GLU A 78 6.79 11.58 -16.81
CA GLU A 78 5.59 11.79 -15.99
C GLU A 78 4.98 10.49 -15.44
N SER A 79 5.32 9.34 -16.03
CA SER A 79 4.85 8.03 -15.53
C SER A 79 5.42 7.68 -14.15
N LYS A 80 6.47 8.39 -13.69
CA LYS A 80 7.00 8.31 -12.32
C LYS A 80 6.42 9.36 -11.36
N SER A 81 5.35 10.06 -11.74
CA SER A 81 4.69 10.98 -10.82
C SER A 81 4.18 10.22 -9.58
N THR A 82 4.43 10.85 -8.43
CA THR A 82 3.97 10.41 -7.11
C THR A 82 2.87 11.34 -6.57
N ASP A 83 2.37 12.27 -7.38
CA ASP A 83 1.44 13.32 -6.95
C ASP A 83 0.13 12.74 -6.38
N VAL A 84 -0.35 11.64 -6.98
CA VAL A 84 -1.53 10.92 -6.46
C VAL A 84 -1.25 10.33 -5.08
N LEU A 85 -0.06 9.76 -4.85
CA LEU A 85 0.31 9.25 -3.53
C LEU A 85 0.44 10.39 -2.52
N ASP A 86 1.05 11.52 -2.89
CA ASP A 86 1.17 12.68 -2.01
C ASP A 86 -0.21 13.23 -1.62
N PHE A 87 -1.10 13.40 -2.59
CA PHE A 87 -2.49 13.78 -2.35
C PHE A 87 -3.17 12.80 -1.37
N LEU A 88 -3.03 11.48 -1.58
CA LEU A 88 -3.62 10.49 -0.69
C LEU A 88 -3.02 10.53 0.73
N LEU A 89 -1.72 10.77 0.87
CA LEU A 89 -1.07 10.92 2.18
C LEU A 89 -1.63 12.12 2.94
N ASP A 90 -1.76 13.26 2.28
CA ASP A 90 -2.23 14.50 2.89
C ASP A 90 -3.76 14.47 3.15
N ALA A 91 -4.53 13.86 2.25
CA ALA A 91 -5.98 13.74 2.38
C ALA A 91 -6.40 12.72 3.45
N THR A 92 -5.76 11.53 3.46
CA THR A 92 -6.18 10.44 4.35
C THR A 92 -5.51 10.45 5.72
N LYS A 93 -4.36 11.14 5.87
CA LYS A 93 -3.59 11.27 7.12
C LYS A 93 -3.46 9.92 7.87
N PRO A 94 -2.86 8.89 7.23
CA PRO A 94 -2.89 7.54 7.76
C PRO A 94 -2.18 7.44 9.11
N SER A 95 -2.79 6.72 10.07
CA SER A 95 -2.18 6.45 11.38
C SER A 95 -1.01 5.48 11.30
N VAL A 96 -0.98 4.61 10.29
CA VAL A 96 0.11 3.67 10.00
C VAL A 96 0.38 3.62 8.50
N ILE A 97 1.66 3.69 8.12
CA ILE A 97 2.15 3.52 6.75
C ILE A 97 3.07 2.30 6.69
N ILE A 98 2.70 1.33 5.86
CA ILE A 98 3.52 0.16 5.53
C ILE A 98 3.99 0.29 4.09
N ALA A 99 5.28 0.52 3.89
CA ALA A 99 5.86 0.60 2.55
C ALA A 99 6.50 -0.73 2.18
N HIS A 100 5.96 -1.42 1.16
CA HIS A 100 6.51 -2.68 0.68
C HIS A 100 7.32 -2.50 -0.62
N GLY A 101 8.58 -2.91 -0.55
CA GLY A 101 9.56 -2.71 -1.60
C GLY A 101 10.45 -1.50 -1.38
N ARG A 102 11.65 -1.55 -1.96
CA ARG A 102 12.71 -0.58 -1.75
C ARG A 102 12.26 0.85 -2.08
N HIS A 103 11.69 1.05 -3.26
CA HIS A 103 11.36 2.40 -3.74
C HIS A 103 10.23 3.07 -2.96
N ALA A 104 9.21 2.32 -2.56
CA ALA A 104 8.17 2.86 -1.69
C ALA A 104 8.74 3.22 -0.32
N SER A 105 9.63 2.39 0.23
CA SER A 105 10.30 2.67 1.50
C SER A 105 11.19 3.94 1.42
N GLU A 106 12.00 4.07 0.38
CA GLU A 106 12.84 5.25 0.13
C GLU A 106 12.00 6.51 -0.09
N TYR A 107 10.89 6.38 -0.83
CA TYR A 107 9.99 7.50 -1.09
C TYR A 107 9.36 8.04 0.20
N ILE A 108 8.69 7.18 0.97
CA ILE A 108 8.02 7.60 2.20
C ILE A 108 9.04 8.13 3.22
N ALA A 109 10.23 7.53 3.33
CA ALA A 109 11.27 8.02 4.23
C ALA A 109 11.71 9.44 3.88
N ARG A 110 11.91 9.75 2.59
CA ARG A 110 12.22 11.11 2.14
C ARG A 110 11.06 12.07 2.38
N ARG A 111 9.82 11.66 2.06
CA ARG A 111 8.61 12.47 2.26
C ARG A 111 8.36 12.84 3.73
N LEU A 112 8.82 12.00 4.66
CA LEU A 112 8.72 12.21 6.10
C LEU A 112 10.01 12.75 6.75
N LEU A 113 11.07 13.01 5.98
CA LEU A 113 12.37 13.49 6.46
C LEU A 113 13.06 12.53 7.47
N LEU A 114 12.94 11.21 7.26
CA LEU A 114 13.40 10.18 8.20
C LEU A 114 14.71 9.47 7.80
N GLY A 115 15.36 9.95 6.73
CA GLY A 115 16.57 9.36 6.18
C GLY A 115 16.33 8.57 4.88
N PRO A 116 17.22 7.62 4.54
CA PRO A 116 17.24 7.02 3.21
C PRO A 116 16.14 5.98 2.97
N SER A 117 15.63 5.32 4.01
CA SER A 117 14.58 4.30 3.90
C SER A 117 13.83 4.13 5.22
N LEU A 118 12.62 3.58 5.17
CA LEU A 118 11.84 3.29 6.37
C LEU A 118 12.45 2.15 7.19
N PRO A 119 12.31 2.19 8.52
CA PRO A 119 12.82 1.16 9.40
C PRO A 119 12.12 -0.18 9.17
N VAL A 120 12.85 -1.28 9.33
CA VAL A 120 12.31 -2.65 9.24
C VAL A 120 11.38 -3.02 10.41
N ASN A 121 11.57 -2.36 11.55
CA ASN A 121 10.71 -2.50 12.73
C ASN A 121 9.68 -1.38 12.74
N LEU A 122 8.44 -1.68 13.15
CA LEU A 122 7.41 -0.66 13.27
C LEU A 122 7.81 0.38 14.32
N ARG A 123 7.87 1.65 13.90
CA ARG A 123 8.29 2.76 14.75
C ARG A 123 7.33 3.93 14.65
N LYS A 124 7.36 4.78 15.68
CA LYS A 124 6.67 6.07 15.69
C LYS A 124 7.46 7.09 14.86
N ALA A 125 6.77 7.89 14.07
CA ALA A 125 7.30 9.06 13.38
C ALA A 125 6.31 10.22 13.49
N LEU A 126 6.79 11.44 13.29
CA LEU A 126 5.94 12.62 13.19
C LEU A 126 5.61 12.89 11.72
N SER A 127 4.33 13.08 11.42
CA SER A 127 3.85 13.51 10.12
C SER A 127 2.75 14.55 10.31
N ASN A 128 2.95 15.77 9.79
CA ASN A 128 2.01 16.88 9.91
C ASN A 128 1.52 17.09 11.37
N GLY A 129 2.44 17.06 12.33
CA GLY A 129 2.15 17.21 13.77
C GLY A 129 1.49 16.01 14.44
N ARG A 130 1.32 14.88 13.74
CA ARG A 130 0.69 13.66 14.28
C ARG A 130 1.71 12.54 14.41
N VAL A 131 1.60 11.77 15.49
CA VAL A 131 2.38 10.55 15.65
C VAL A 131 1.74 9.44 14.81
N ILE A 132 2.52 8.88 13.89
CA ILE A 132 2.11 7.78 13.02
C ILE A 132 3.05 6.58 13.19
N GLY A 133 2.57 5.38 12.85
CA GLY A 133 3.38 4.18 12.70
C GLY A 133 3.97 4.10 11.30
N ILE A 134 5.24 3.73 11.20
CA ILE A 134 5.93 3.53 9.94
C ILE A 134 6.75 2.25 9.93
N LYS A 135 6.70 1.51 8.82
CA LYS A 135 7.52 0.31 8.61
C LYS A 135 7.80 0.11 7.13
N GLY A 136 9.07 -0.14 6.81
CA GLY A 136 9.51 -0.65 5.52
C GLY A 136 9.58 -2.17 5.54
N VAL A 137 9.05 -2.81 4.51
CA VAL A 137 9.15 -4.27 4.33
C VAL A 137 9.62 -4.61 2.92
N PRO A 138 10.29 -5.75 2.69
CA PRO A 138 10.52 -6.25 1.34
C PRO A 138 9.20 -6.40 0.58
N HIS A 139 9.25 -6.44 -0.76
CA HIS A 139 8.05 -6.70 -1.57
C HIS A 139 7.31 -7.93 -1.03
N LEU A 140 6.01 -7.78 -0.75
CA LEU A 140 5.12 -8.80 -0.19
C LEU A 140 4.86 -9.93 -1.20
N SER A 141 5.91 -10.59 -1.68
CA SER A 141 5.91 -11.61 -2.73
C SER A 141 6.34 -12.96 -2.15
N ARG A 142 6.85 -13.89 -2.96
CA ARG A 142 7.12 -15.29 -2.59
C ARG A 142 7.98 -15.48 -1.32
N GLY A 143 8.85 -14.52 -0.97
CA GLY A 143 9.66 -14.56 0.26
C GLY A 143 8.87 -14.42 1.57
N TRP A 144 7.59 -14.03 1.51
CA TRP A 144 6.70 -13.96 2.66
C TRP A 144 5.88 -15.24 2.79
N SER A 145 6.01 -15.94 3.92
CA SER A 145 5.06 -16.98 4.31
C SER A 145 3.76 -16.37 4.81
N TYR A 146 2.68 -17.13 4.80
CA TYR A 146 1.39 -16.67 5.35
C TYR A 146 1.46 -16.40 6.85
N LEU A 147 2.22 -17.20 7.59
CA LEU A 147 2.49 -16.94 9.01
C LEU A 147 3.14 -15.55 9.22
N LYS A 148 4.14 -15.19 8.41
CA LYS A 148 4.78 -13.87 8.50
C LYS A 148 3.83 -12.72 8.17
N ILE A 149 2.85 -12.94 7.28
CA ILE A 149 1.81 -11.96 6.99
C ILE A 149 0.88 -11.77 8.20
N ASP A 150 0.50 -12.85 8.86
CA ASP A 150 -0.35 -12.81 10.06
C ASP A 150 0.39 -12.14 11.24
N GLU A 151 1.68 -12.44 11.41
CA GLU A 151 2.55 -11.78 12.39
C GLU A 151 2.64 -10.27 12.14
N LEU A 152 2.83 -9.86 10.89
CA LEU A 152 2.83 -8.45 10.50
C LEU A 152 1.48 -7.77 10.81
N ALA A 153 0.36 -8.44 10.51
CA ALA A 153 -0.96 -7.92 10.83
C ALA A 153 -1.16 -7.74 12.34
N CYS A 154 -0.72 -8.71 13.13
CA CYS A 154 -0.75 -8.67 14.60
C CYS A 154 0.10 -7.49 15.14
N GLU A 155 1.31 -7.29 14.61
CA GLU A 155 2.17 -6.14 14.96
C GLU A 155 1.45 -4.81 14.70
N ILE A 156 0.85 -4.65 13.51
CA ILE A 156 0.15 -3.42 13.12
C ILE A 156 -1.09 -3.17 13.98
N ASN A 157 -1.91 -4.20 14.23
CA ASN A 157 -3.12 -4.08 15.03
C ASN A 157 -2.79 -3.64 16.47
N LYS A 158 -1.79 -4.28 17.10
CA LYS A 158 -1.32 -3.91 18.45
C LYS A 158 -0.81 -2.47 18.50
N PHE A 159 0.01 -2.10 17.52
CA PHE A 159 0.57 -0.75 17.47
C PHE A 159 -0.51 0.32 17.26
N SER A 160 -1.49 0.06 16.39
CA SER A 160 -2.60 0.99 16.11
C SER A 160 -3.47 1.25 17.34
N ILE A 161 -3.62 0.26 18.24
CA ILE A 161 -4.26 0.46 19.54
C ILE A 161 -3.42 1.44 20.39
N SER A 162 -2.11 1.21 20.50
CA SER A 162 -1.20 2.06 21.29
C SER A 162 -1.09 3.53 20.82
N LEU A 163 -1.53 3.83 19.59
CA LEU A 163 -1.60 5.19 19.06
C LEU A 163 -2.89 5.93 19.46
N ARG A 164 -3.96 5.20 19.83
CA ARG A 164 -5.26 5.77 20.19
C ARG A 164 -5.43 6.04 21.69
N GLU A 165 -4.60 5.42 22.52
CA GLU A 165 -4.64 5.54 23.99
C GLU A 165 -3.86 6.76 24.53
N LYS A 166 -3.57 7.75 23.68
CA LYS A 166 -2.89 9.01 24.03
C LYS A 166 -3.54 10.18 23.33
#